data_AF-A0A4R0ZUV9-F1
#
_entry.id   AF-A0A4R0ZUV9-F1
#
_cell.length_a   1.000
_cell.length_b   1.000
_cell.length_c   1.000
_cell.angle_alpha   90.00
_cell.angle_beta   90.00
_cell.angle_gamma   90.00
#
_symmetry.space_group_name_H-M   'P 1'
#
loop_
_entity.id
_entity.type
_entity.pdbx_description
1 polymer ?
#
loop_
_entity_poly.entity_id
_entity_poly.type
_entity_poly.pdbx_seq_one_letter_code
_entity_poly.pdbx_strand_id
1 'polypeptide(L)'
;MKMLTKQERIERLLAHDDATWHWRYWGLFFNLIVVAFISYQTSIYLPLILFAVYLPQLCVAWCKTKVLLTFNPDPRYRRWVYADYVVQWFAFLIALCALACYHTGVINIWTLVSILSGGMIGGVLFPYMVNRVVLTFDTHHVTNRVFNEAKTERHTHQKTSS
;
A
#
# COMPACT_ATOMS: atom_id res chain seq x y z
N MET A 1 19.83 4.83 -19.62
CA MET A 1 18.37 4.90 -19.41
C MET A 1 18.01 6.35 -19.11
N LYS A 2 17.17 7.00 -19.93
CA LYS A 2 16.81 8.41 -19.78
C LYS A 2 15.92 8.59 -18.54
N MET A 3 16.18 9.59 -17.69
CA MET A 3 15.27 9.93 -16.60
C MET A 3 13.95 10.43 -17.19
N LEU A 4 12.84 9.84 -16.75
CA LEU A 4 11.49 10.27 -17.16
C LEU A 4 11.15 11.60 -16.50
N THR A 5 10.46 12.46 -17.25
CA THR A 5 9.94 13.72 -16.74
C THR A 5 8.80 13.49 -15.74
N LYS A 6 8.48 14.50 -14.92
CA LYS A 6 7.43 14.38 -13.90
C LYS A 6 6.05 14.06 -14.50
N GLN A 7 5.72 14.63 -15.66
CA GLN A 7 4.45 14.39 -16.37
C GLN A 7 4.36 12.95 -16.88
N GLU A 8 5.40 12.44 -17.55
CA GLU A 8 5.44 11.05 -18.04
C GLU A 8 5.33 10.03 -16.89
N ARG A 9 5.91 10.35 -15.72
CA ARG A 9 5.79 9.50 -14.52
C ARG A 9 4.35 9.46 -14.00
N ILE A 10 3.65 10.61 -13.98
CA ILE A 10 2.23 10.69 -13.57
C ILE A 10 1.36 9.90 -14.53
N GLU A 11 1.52 10.07 -15.84
CA GLU A 11 0.75 9.33 -16.85
C GLU A 11 0.93 7.82 -16.74
N ARG A 12 2.17 7.35 -16.53
CA ARG A 12 2.44 5.92 -16.30
C ARG A 12 1.79 5.40 -15.01
N LEU A 13 1.80 6.18 -13.94
CA LEU A 13 1.11 5.81 -12.70
C LEU A 13 -0.41 5.76 -12.90
N LEU A 14 -0.99 6.70 -13.64
CA LEU A 14 -2.42 6.74 -13.92
C LEU A 14 -2.85 5.56 -14.80
N ALA A 15 -2.09 5.27 -15.87
CA ALA A 15 -2.35 4.11 -16.73
C ALA A 15 -2.25 2.79 -15.95
N HIS A 16 -1.32 2.70 -15.01
CA HIS A 16 -1.20 1.54 -14.13
C HIS A 16 -2.37 1.43 -13.14
N ASP A 17 -2.81 2.55 -12.56
CA ASP A 17 -3.96 2.59 -11.63
C ASP A 17 -5.26 2.21 -12.34
N ASP A 18 -5.48 2.68 -13.58
CA ASP A 18 -6.62 2.28 -14.42
C ASP A 18 -6.62 0.77 -14.71
N ALA A 19 -5.45 0.21 -15.03
CA ALA A 19 -5.32 -1.24 -15.29
C ALA A 19 -5.53 -2.10 -14.02
N THR A 20 -5.07 -1.60 -12.87
CA THR A 20 -5.15 -2.32 -11.58
C THR A 20 -6.42 -2.02 -10.78
N TRP A 21 -7.26 -1.09 -11.24
CA TRP A 21 -8.52 -0.69 -10.60
C TRP A 21 -9.40 -1.89 -10.26
N HIS A 22 -9.65 -2.77 -11.24
CA HIS A 22 -10.46 -3.97 -11.10
C HIS A 22 -9.97 -4.86 -9.96
N TRP A 23 -8.66 -5.10 -9.88
CA TRP A 23 -8.04 -5.89 -8.80
C TRP A 23 -8.20 -5.26 -7.43
N ARG A 24 -8.17 -3.92 -7.34
CA ARG A 24 -8.35 -3.20 -6.07
C ARG A 24 -9.79 -3.32 -5.55
N TYR A 25 -10.78 -3.22 -6.45
CA TYR A 25 -12.19 -3.34 -6.09
C TYR A 25 -12.62 -4.80 -5.87
N TRP A 26 -12.14 -5.74 -6.68
CA TRP A 26 -12.35 -7.17 -6.44
C TRP A 26 -11.71 -7.62 -5.13
N GLY A 27 -10.52 -7.12 -4.79
CA GLY A 27 -9.86 -7.37 -3.51
C GLY A 27 -10.66 -6.85 -2.32
N LEU A 28 -11.30 -5.68 -2.43
CA LEU A 28 -12.21 -5.12 -1.42
C LEU A 28 -13.53 -5.89 -1.31
N PHE A 29 -14.07 -6.38 -2.44
CA PHE A 29 -15.30 -7.15 -2.47
C PHE A 29 -15.12 -8.55 -1.85
N PHE A 30 -14.05 -9.26 -2.22
CA PHE A 30 -13.66 -10.51 -1.56
C PHE A 30 -13.38 -10.30 -0.07
N ASN A 31 -12.75 -9.18 0.30
CA ASN A 31 -12.57 -8.78 1.69
C ASN A 31 -13.87 -8.78 2.48
N LEU A 32 -14.89 -8.09 1.94
CA LEU A 32 -16.20 -7.95 2.57
C LEU A 32 -16.90 -9.31 2.74
N ILE A 33 -16.81 -10.17 1.73
CA ILE A 33 -17.40 -11.51 1.76
C ILE A 33 -16.68 -12.42 2.76
N VAL A 34 -15.35 -12.43 2.76
CA VAL A 34 -14.53 -13.25 3.67
C VAL A 34 -14.73 -12.82 5.12
N VAL A 35 -14.74 -11.52 5.38
CA VAL A 35 -15.02 -10.97 6.72
C VAL A 35 -16.44 -11.35 7.14
N ALA A 36 -17.46 -11.16 6.29
CA ALA A 36 -18.84 -11.49 6.64
C ALA A 36 -19.06 -12.99 6.89
N PHE A 37 -18.50 -13.86 6.04
CA PHE A 37 -18.64 -15.31 6.13
C PHE A 37 -17.92 -15.89 7.36
N ILE A 38 -16.75 -15.35 7.72
CA ILE A 38 -15.94 -15.91 8.80
C ILE A 38 -16.30 -15.31 10.17
N SER A 39 -16.79 -14.06 10.21
CA SER A 39 -17.43 -13.49 11.41
C SER A 39 -18.60 -14.35 11.89
N TYR A 40 -19.25 -15.07 10.96
CA TYR A 40 -20.31 -16.02 11.25
C TYR A 40 -19.80 -17.36 11.80
N GLN A 41 -18.58 -17.79 11.45
CA GLN A 41 -18.12 -19.16 11.70
C GLN A 41 -17.26 -19.34 12.96
N THR A 42 -16.24 -18.52 13.26
CA THR A 42 -15.44 -18.52 14.53
C THR A 42 -14.21 -17.59 14.51
N SER A 43 -13.77 -17.13 15.69
CA SER A 43 -12.59 -16.25 15.90
C SER A 43 -11.22 -16.88 15.55
N ILE A 44 -11.15 -18.21 15.40
CA ILE A 44 -9.90 -18.96 15.19
C ILE A 44 -9.23 -18.63 13.84
N TYR A 45 -10.01 -18.21 12.84
CA TYR A 45 -9.52 -17.94 11.50
C TYR A 45 -9.03 -16.50 11.27
N LEU A 46 -9.00 -15.65 12.31
CA LEU A 46 -8.61 -14.24 12.20
C LEU A 46 -7.26 -13.98 11.50
N PRO A 47 -6.17 -14.72 11.80
CA PRO A 47 -4.90 -14.58 11.07
C PRO A 47 -5.02 -14.95 9.58
N LEU A 48 -5.82 -15.97 9.28
CA LEU A 48 -6.04 -16.46 7.92
C LEU A 48 -6.90 -15.48 7.10
N ILE A 49 -7.87 -14.82 7.75
CA ILE A 49 -8.61 -13.69 7.18
C ILE A 49 -7.65 -12.56 6.83
N LEU A 50 -6.86 -12.09 7.80
CA LEU A 50 -5.91 -11.00 7.58
C LEU A 50 -4.97 -11.32 6.41
N PHE A 51 -4.53 -12.58 6.31
CA PHE A 51 -3.73 -13.05 5.20
C PHE A 51 -4.45 -12.94 3.85
N ALA A 52 -5.64 -13.53 3.74
CA ALA A 52 -6.43 -13.50 2.49
C ALA A 52 -6.81 -12.08 2.06
N VAL A 53 -7.01 -11.19 3.03
CA VAL A 53 -7.40 -9.79 2.85
C VAL A 53 -6.24 -8.92 2.39
N TYR A 54 -5.09 -9.05 3.04
CA TYR A 54 -3.99 -8.11 2.88
C TYR A 54 -3.00 -8.55 1.79
N LEU A 55 -2.91 -9.85 1.50
CA LEU A 55 -2.03 -10.37 0.45
C LEU A 55 -2.34 -9.77 -0.94
N PRO A 56 -3.60 -9.64 -1.41
CA PRO A 56 -3.89 -8.96 -2.66
C PRO A 56 -3.42 -7.49 -2.67
N GLN A 57 -3.52 -6.81 -1.52
CA GLN A 57 -3.07 -5.43 -1.39
C GLN A 57 -1.54 -5.33 -1.51
N LEU A 58 -0.79 -6.26 -0.90
CA LEU A 58 0.67 -6.36 -1.06
C LEU A 58 1.08 -6.65 -2.51
N CYS A 59 0.31 -7.46 -3.24
CA CYS A 59 0.55 -7.70 -4.66
C CYS A 59 0.36 -6.43 -5.51
N VAL A 60 -0.71 -5.67 -5.25
CA VAL A 60 -0.94 -4.37 -5.92
C VAL A 60 0.16 -3.37 -5.56
N ALA A 61 0.54 -3.30 -4.28
CA ALA A 61 1.64 -2.46 -3.82
C ALA A 61 2.97 -2.83 -4.50
N TRP A 62 3.22 -4.11 -4.74
CA TRP A 62 4.40 -4.57 -5.48
C TRP A 62 4.39 -4.11 -6.93
N CYS A 63 3.26 -4.24 -7.61
CA CYS A 63 3.11 -3.77 -8.99
C CYS A 63 3.39 -2.26 -9.09
N LYS A 64 2.83 -1.47 -8.16
CA LYS A 64 3.15 -0.03 -8.04
C LYS A 64 4.64 0.21 -7.79
N THR A 65 5.25 -0.56 -6.88
CA THR A 65 6.69 -0.46 -6.56
C THR A 65 7.54 -0.74 -7.79
N LYS A 66 7.21 -1.78 -8.57
CA LYS A 66 7.88 -2.08 -9.84
C LYS A 66 7.81 -0.92 -10.82
N VAL A 67 6.65 -0.27 -10.96
CA VAL A 67 6.51 0.92 -11.82
C VAL A 67 7.39 2.07 -11.30
N LEU A 68 7.36 2.34 -10.00
CA LEU A 68 8.19 3.38 -9.38
C LEU A 68 9.69 3.15 -9.62
N LEU A 69 10.15 1.89 -9.54
CA LEU A 69 11.55 1.52 -9.79
C LEU A 69 12.00 1.80 -11.24
N THR A 70 11.08 1.96 -12.19
CA THR A 70 11.41 2.33 -13.58
C THR A 70 11.70 3.83 -13.78
N PHE A 71 11.36 4.68 -12.80
CA PHE A 71 11.41 6.13 -12.97
C PHE A 71 12.80 6.72 -12.85
N ASN A 72 13.61 6.16 -11.95
CA ASN A 72 14.98 6.60 -11.72
C ASN A 72 15.91 5.38 -11.54
N PRO A 73 16.95 5.22 -12.39
CA PRO A 73 17.92 4.16 -12.26
C PRO A 73 18.86 4.31 -11.05
N ASP A 74 18.85 5.43 -10.33
CA ASP A 74 19.75 5.65 -9.20
C ASP A 74 19.60 4.57 -8.12
N PRO A 75 20.70 3.97 -7.63
CA PRO A 75 20.65 2.93 -6.62
C PRO A 75 20.10 3.44 -5.27
N ARG A 76 20.32 4.73 -4.96
CA ARG A 76 19.76 5.37 -3.75
C ARG A 76 18.24 5.47 -3.82
N TYR A 77 17.69 5.89 -4.96
CA TYR A 77 16.25 5.93 -5.20
C TYR A 77 15.63 4.53 -5.06
N ARG A 78 16.23 3.54 -5.72
CA ARG A 78 15.72 2.16 -5.68
C ARG A 78 15.73 1.57 -4.27
N ARG A 79 16.75 1.83 -3.45
CA ARG A 79 16.78 1.38 -2.04
C ARG A 79 15.62 1.94 -1.24
N TRP A 80 15.33 3.23 -1.36
CA TRP A 80 14.24 3.86 -0.61
C TRP A 80 12.86 3.39 -1.05
N VAL A 81 12.64 3.26 -2.37
CA VAL A 81 11.39 2.70 -2.92
C VAL A 81 11.21 1.24 -2.52
N TYR A 82 12.28 0.46 -2.51
CA TYR A 82 12.22 -0.94 -2.06
C TYR A 82 12.00 -1.05 -0.54
N ALA A 83 12.63 -0.18 0.24
CA ALA A 83 12.45 -0.13 1.69
C ALA A 83 10.99 0.16 2.09
N ASP A 84 10.29 1.04 1.37
CA ASP A 84 8.85 1.29 1.57
C ASP A 84 8.02 0.01 1.44
N TYR A 85 8.27 -0.76 0.39
CA TYR A 85 7.58 -2.03 0.17
C TYR A 85 7.95 -3.09 1.22
N VAL A 86 9.22 -3.19 1.59
CA VAL A 86 9.71 -4.13 2.61
C VAL A 86 9.10 -3.83 3.98
N VAL A 87 8.97 -2.55 4.35
CA VAL A 87 8.33 -2.17 5.63
C VAL A 87 6.86 -2.53 5.67
N GLN A 88 6.12 -2.40 4.55
CA GLN A 88 4.74 -2.88 4.48
C GLN A 88 4.63 -4.40 4.68
N TRP A 89 5.55 -5.17 4.11
CA TRP A 89 5.64 -6.62 4.37
C TRP A 89 5.95 -6.95 5.82
N PHE A 90 6.93 -6.28 6.42
CA PHE A 90 7.27 -6.49 7.82
C PHE A 90 6.10 -6.13 8.74
N ALA A 91 5.41 -5.03 8.49
CA ALA A 91 4.22 -4.64 9.25
C ALA A 91 3.12 -5.71 9.15
N PHE A 92 2.89 -6.26 7.96
CA PHE A 92 1.95 -7.36 7.75
C PHE A 92 2.34 -8.64 8.51
N LEU A 93 3.61 -9.04 8.46
CA LEU A 93 4.11 -10.20 9.20
C LEU A 93 3.98 -10.01 10.72
N ILE A 94 4.33 -8.82 11.23
CA ILE A 94 4.16 -8.48 12.64
C ILE A 94 2.69 -8.57 13.06
N ALA A 95 1.76 -8.07 12.23
CA ALA A 95 0.33 -8.16 12.50
C ALA A 95 -0.16 -9.62 12.55
N LEU A 96 0.30 -10.47 11.64
CA LEU A 96 -0.01 -11.91 11.66
C LEU A 96 0.53 -12.59 12.92
N CYS A 97 1.79 -12.34 13.27
CA CYS A 97 2.40 -12.88 14.48
C CYS A 97 1.66 -12.41 15.74
N ALA A 98 1.30 -11.12 15.83
CA ALA A 98 0.56 -10.57 16.96
C ALA A 98 -0.81 -11.25 17.11
N LEU A 99 -1.54 -11.46 16.01
CA LEU A 99 -2.82 -12.17 16.04
C LEU A 99 -2.67 -13.63 16.46
N ALA A 100 -1.62 -14.33 15.99
CA ALA A 100 -1.33 -15.69 16.42
C ALA A 100 -0.98 -15.76 17.92
N CYS A 101 -0.17 -14.81 18.42
CA CYS A 101 0.15 -14.70 19.84
C CYS A 101 -1.08 -14.40 20.70
N TYR A 102 -2.00 -13.56 20.21
CA TYR A 102 -3.25 -13.28 20.91
C TYR A 102 -4.12 -14.54 21.01
N HIS A 103 -4.22 -15.28 19.91
CA HIS A 103 -5.03 -16.50 19.87
C HIS A 103 -4.46 -17.64 20.74
N THR A 104 -3.13 -17.69 20.90
CA THR A 104 -2.46 -18.64 21.81
C THR A 104 -2.47 -18.18 23.26
N GLY A 105 -3.04 -17.01 23.56
CA GLY A 105 -3.10 -16.44 24.91
C GLY A 105 -1.78 -15.86 25.42
N VAL A 106 -0.76 -15.75 24.55
CA VAL A 106 0.57 -15.20 24.90
C VAL A 106 0.49 -13.70 25.17
N ILE A 107 -0.36 -12.98 24.42
CA ILE A 107 -0.57 -11.54 24.60
C ILE A 107 -2.04 -11.23 24.88
N ASN A 108 -2.29 -10.18 25.65
CA ASN A 108 -3.64 -9.70 25.91
C ASN A 108 -4.17 -8.81 24.77
N ILE A 109 -5.47 -8.51 24.82
CA ILE A 109 -6.15 -7.67 23.82
C ILE A 109 -5.55 -6.25 23.73
N TRP A 110 -5.13 -5.67 24.86
CA TRP A 110 -4.54 -4.33 24.90
C TRP A 110 -3.22 -4.26 24.16
N THR A 111 -2.34 -5.24 24.37
CA THR A 111 -1.07 -5.39 23.66
C THR A 111 -1.30 -5.59 22.17
N LEU A 112 -2.29 -6.41 21.78
CA LEU A 112 -2.65 -6.59 20.38
C LEU A 112 -3.10 -5.27 19.75
N VAL A 113 -4.02 -4.55 20.40
CA VAL A 113 -4.52 -3.26 19.92
C VAL A 113 -3.36 -2.26 19.80
N SER A 114 -2.47 -2.17 20.78
CA SER A 114 -1.31 -1.27 20.71
C SER A 114 -0.37 -1.59 19.54
N ILE A 115 -0.09 -2.87 19.27
CA ILE A 115 0.75 -3.29 18.14
C ILE A 115 0.10 -2.91 16.81
N LEU A 116 -1.19 -3.22 16.64
CA LEU A 116 -1.92 -2.89 15.41
C LEU A 116 -2.04 -1.38 15.18
N SER A 117 -2.31 -0.63 16.26
CA SER A 117 -2.35 0.84 16.24
C SER A 117 -1.02 1.43 15.83
N GLY A 118 0.07 0.98 16.44
CA GLY A 118 1.43 1.41 16.12
C GLY A 118 1.81 1.06 14.68
N GLY A 119 1.45 -0.12 14.21
CA GLY A 119 1.63 -0.54 12.82
C GLY A 119 0.88 0.34 11.82
N MET A 120 -0.38 0.69 12.11
CA MET A 120 -1.17 1.62 11.28
C MET A 120 -0.55 3.02 11.22
N ILE A 121 -0.17 3.58 12.36
CA ILE A 121 0.47 4.90 12.43
C ILE A 121 1.82 4.88 11.67
N GLY A 122 2.63 3.85 11.92
CA GLY A 122 3.91 3.65 11.23
C GLY A 122 3.73 3.49 9.71
N GLY A 123 2.72 2.75 9.28
CA GLY A 123 2.39 2.55 7.86
C GLY A 123 1.96 3.83 7.13
N VAL A 124 1.46 4.84 7.84
CA VAL A 124 1.15 6.16 7.27
C VAL A 124 2.36 7.09 7.30
N LEU A 125 3.11 7.09 8.41
CA LEU A 125 4.27 7.96 8.59
C LEU A 125 5.47 7.53 7.74
N PHE A 126 5.70 6.24 7.58
CA PHE A 126 6.88 5.73 6.88
C PHE A 126 6.88 6.13 5.39
N PRO A 127 5.80 5.97 4.61
CA PRO A 127 5.76 6.44 3.22
C PRO A 127 5.92 7.97 3.13
N TYR A 128 5.43 8.71 4.12
CA TYR A 128 5.63 10.16 4.19
C TYR A 128 7.12 10.51 4.37
N MET A 129 7.82 9.81 5.27
CA MET A 129 9.27 9.95 5.44
C MET A 129 10.05 9.57 4.19
N VAL A 130 9.70 8.45 3.53
CA VAL A 130 10.33 8.03 2.27
C VAL A 130 10.15 9.10 1.20
N ASN A 131 8.93 9.61 1.00
CA ASN A 131 8.67 10.68 0.04
C ASN A 131 9.52 11.92 0.32
N ARG A 132 9.64 12.32 1.61
CA ARG A 132 10.44 13.47 2.00
C ARG A 132 11.93 13.25 1.69
N VAL A 133 12.47 12.08 2.00
CA VAL A 133 13.87 11.74 1.73
C VAL A 133 14.12 11.67 0.23
N VAL A 134 13.24 11.03 -0.54
CA VAL A 134 13.39 10.90 -2.00
C VAL A 134 13.37 12.26 -2.69
N LEU A 135 12.51 13.18 -2.26
CA LEU A 135 12.45 14.54 -2.80
C LEU A 135 13.74 15.35 -2.59
N THR A 136 14.57 15.01 -1.60
CA THR A 136 15.85 15.72 -1.39
C THR A 136 16.85 15.50 -2.53
N PHE A 137 16.72 14.41 -3.29
CA PHE A 137 17.65 14.05 -4.37
C PHE A 137 16.97 13.81 -5.73
N ASP A 138 15.65 13.59 -5.78
CA ASP A 138 14.87 13.52 -7.02
C ASP A 138 13.69 14.50 -6.95
N THR A 139 13.89 15.71 -7.48
CA THR A 139 12.87 16.77 -7.56
C THR A 139 11.72 16.41 -8.51
N HIS A 140 11.91 15.43 -9.39
CA HIS A 140 10.87 14.90 -10.28
C HIS A 140 10.13 13.70 -9.69
N HIS A 141 10.38 13.33 -8.44
CA HIS A 141 9.63 12.28 -7.78
C HIS A 141 8.15 12.66 -7.64
N VAL A 142 7.29 11.73 -8.04
CA VAL A 142 5.83 11.89 -7.93
C VAL A 142 5.42 11.35 -6.56
N THR A 143 5.12 12.25 -5.63
CA THR A 143 4.60 11.86 -4.32
C THR A 143 3.15 11.40 -4.43
N ASN A 144 2.71 10.62 -3.43
CA ASN A 144 1.30 10.17 -3.35
C ASN A 144 0.31 11.35 -3.37
N ARG A 145 0.69 12.51 -2.81
CA ARG A 145 -0.14 13.73 -2.83
C ARG A 145 -0.31 14.27 -4.25
N VAL A 146 0.80 14.48 -4.97
CA VAL A 146 0.78 14.96 -6.36
C VAL A 146 0.01 14.00 -7.27
N PHE A 147 0.17 12.68 -7.04
CA PHE A 147 -0.58 11.68 -7.77
C PHE A 147 -2.11 11.77 -7.52
N ASN A 148 -2.52 11.95 -6.25
CA ASN A 148 -3.94 12.11 -5.90
C ASN A 148 -4.55 13.41 -6.43
N GLU A 149 -3.79 14.50 -6.43
CA GLU A 149 -4.19 15.79 -7.03
C GLU A 149 -4.41 15.61 -8.55
N ALA A 150 -3.45 15.02 -9.26
CA ALA A 150 -3.58 14.74 -10.70
C ALA A 150 -4.78 13.81 -11.02
N LYS A 151 -5.05 12.82 -10.16
CA LYS A 151 -6.22 11.95 -10.31
C LYS A 151 -7.53 12.73 -10.15
N THR A 152 -7.61 13.62 -9.16
CA THR A 152 -8.77 14.48 -8.90
C THR A 152 -9.01 15.44 -10.06
N GLU A 153 -7.95 16.05 -10.60
CA GLU A 153 -8.01 16.95 -11.76
C GLU A 153 -8.54 16.23 -13.00
N ARG A 154 -8.05 15.02 -13.29
CA ARG A 154 -8.53 14.21 -14.43
C ARG A 154 -10.01 13.87 -14.32
N HIS A 155 -10.48 13.45 -13.13
CA HIS A 155 -11.90 13.15 -12.91
C HIS A 155 -12.78 14.39 -12.99
N THR A 156 -12.29 15.54 -12.55
CA THR A 156 -13.02 16.82 -12.66
C THR A 156 -13.14 17.25 -14.12
N HIS A 157 -12.03 17.21 -14.87
CA HIS A 157 -12.03 17.50 -16.30
C HIS A 157 -12.98 16.59 -17.09
N GLN A 158 -12.97 15.29 -16.80
CA GLN A 158 -13.83 14.31 -17.45
C GLN A 158 -15.33 14.55 -17.15
N LYS A 159 -15.67 15.04 -15.95
CA LYS A 159 -17.04 15.41 -15.59
C LYS A 159 -17.52 16.71 -16.25
N THR A 160 -16.61 17.66 -16.50
CA THR A 160 -16.94 18.93 -17.17
C THR A 160 -16.95 18.85 -18.70
N SER A 161 -16.32 17.81 -19.28
CA SER A 161 -16.32 17.54 -20.72
C SER A 161 -17.40 16.56 -21.17
N SER A 162 -18.20 16.05 -20.24
CA SER A 162 -19.35 15.15 -20.42
C SER A 162 -20.65 15.94 -20.32
#